data_AF-A0A965M8P9-F1
#
_entry.id   AF-A0A965M8P9-F1
#
_cell.length_a   1.000
_cell.length_b   1.000
_cell.length_c   1.000
_cell.angle_alpha   90.00
_cell.angle_beta   90.00
_cell.angle_gamma   90.00
#
_symmetry.space_group_name_H-M   'P 1'
#
loop_
_entity.id
_entity.type
_entity.pdbx_description
1 polymer ?
#
loop_
_entity_poly.entity_id
_entity_poly.type
_entity_poly.pdbx_seq_one_letter_code
_entity_poly.pdbx_strand_id
1 'polypeptide(L)'
;AVPTLFSMLNDPDSYVRRFARRSLLELATRTKPEAYLPSLQSKDRTTQVVAALALARLNDGRGLDILLAEIANPLGIERIEGVKSAVRIRDPRVLPAVRSATADADPQVRVVSLIALGLLRDKESAPLMKKISSDSSSPQEVRLAAGKALELLSQPADR
;
A
#
# COMPACT_ATOMS: atom_id res chain seq x y z
N ALA A 1 -11.66 -6.50 -21.83
CA ALA A 1 -12.16 -5.73 -20.68
C ALA A 1 -11.09 -4.82 -20.08
N VAL A 2 -9.93 -5.35 -19.63
CA VAL A 2 -8.89 -4.55 -18.95
C VAL A 2 -8.44 -3.30 -19.76
N PRO A 3 -8.10 -3.38 -21.06
CA PRO A 3 -7.69 -2.19 -21.82
C PRO A 3 -8.78 -1.10 -21.89
N THR A 4 -10.04 -1.50 -22.09
CA THR A 4 -11.19 -0.57 -22.14
C THR A 4 -11.46 0.10 -20.80
N LEU A 5 -11.30 -0.63 -19.69
CA LEU A 5 -11.48 -0.04 -18.36
C LEU A 5 -10.37 0.97 -18.04
N PHE A 6 -9.15 0.77 -18.56
CA PHE A 6 -8.08 1.76 -18.42
C PHE A 6 -8.41 3.08 -19.14
N SER A 7 -9.01 3.05 -20.34
CA SER A 7 -9.43 4.30 -20.99
C SER A 7 -10.49 5.05 -20.20
N MET A 8 -11.38 4.33 -19.48
CA MET A 8 -12.42 4.91 -18.64
C MET A 8 -11.90 5.59 -17.36
N LEU A 9 -10.62 5.44 -17.01
CA LEU A 9 -10.02 6.20 -15.90
C LEU A 9 -9.93 7.71 -16.20
N ASN A 10 -10.00 8.11 -17.47
CA ASN A 10 -9.94 9.49 -17.92
C ASN A 10 -11.31 10.02 -18.37
N ASP A 11 -12.39 9.30 -18.09
CA ASP A 11 -13.74 9.72 -18.44
C ASP A 11 -14.10 11.06 -17.75
N PRO A 12 -14.80 11.99 -18.41
CA PRO A 12 -15.23 13.25 -17.78
C PRO A 12 -16.11 13.01 -16.55
N ASP A 13 -16.91 11.93 -16.50
CA ASP A 13 -17.74 11.59 -15.37
C ASP A 13 -16.94 10.90 -14.25
N SER A 14 -16.93 11.51 -13.08
CA SER A 14 -16.28 10.98 -11.87
C SER A 14 -16.81 9.61 -11.43
N TYR A 15 -18.09 9.30 -11.67
CA TYR A 15 -18.66 7.99 -11.38
C TYR A 15 -18.04 6.94 -12.29
N VAL A 16 -17.93 7.22 -13.60
CA VAL A 16 -17.30 6.31 -14.57
C VAL A 16 -15.85 6.03 -14.16
N ARG A 17 -15.07 7.07 -13.84
CA ARG A 17 -13.69 6.90 -13.35
C ARG A 17 -13.60 6.00 -12.12
N ARG A 18 -14.48 6.22 -11.13
CA ARG A 18 -14.52 5.44 -9.89
C ARG A 18 -14.89 3.97 -10.14
N PHE A 19 -15.89 3.72 -10.99
CA PHE A 19 -16.29 2.36 -11.35
C PHE A 19 -15.23 1.65 -12.19
N ALA A 20 -14.54 2.36 -13.08
CA ALA A 20 -13.41 1.84 -13.85
C ALA A 20 -12.26 1.39 -12.94
N ARG A 21 -11.82 2.26 -12.01
CA ARG A 21 -10.80 1.91 -11.00
C ARG A 21 -11.24 0.68 -10.21
N ARG A 22 -12.46 0.68 -9.66
CA ARG A 22 -12.97 -0.46 -8.87
C ARG A 22 -12.96 -1.75 -9.67
N SER A 23 -13.47 -1.72 -10.90
CA SER A 23 -13.55 -2.89 -11.78
C SER A 23 -12.18 -3.43 -12.14
N LEU A 24 -11.20 -2.56 -12.43
CA LEU A 24 -9.81 -2.97 -12.69
C LEU A 24 -9.19 -3.69 -11.49
N LEU A 25 -9.41 -3.20 -10.28
CA LEU A 25 -8.88 -3.79 -9.06
C LEU A 25 -9.59 -5.09 -8.65
N GLU A 26 -10.89 -5.20 -8.89
CA GLU A 26 -11.65 -6.45 -8.69
C GLU A 26 -11.23 -7.53 -9.71
N LEU A 27 -11.01 -7.15 -10.97
CA LEU A 27 -10.49 -8.06 -12.00
C LEU A 27 -9.09 -8.57 -11.70
N ALA A 28 -8.29 -7.82 -10.94
CA ALA A 28 -6.93 -8.21 -10.52
C ALA A 28 -6.89 -9.38 -9.53
N THR A 29 -8.01 -10.06 -9.30
CA THR A 29 -8.08 -11.34 -8.57
C THR A 29 -8.33 -12.54 -9.49
N ARG A 30 -8.65 -12.29 -10.77
CA ARG A 30 -9.10 -13.31 -11.73
C ARG A 30 -8.46 -13.17 -13.11
N THR A 31 -7.46 -12.31 -13.25
CA THR A 31 -6.77 -12.04 -14.52
C THR A 31 -5.26 -12.18 -14.33
N LYS A 32 -4.55 -12.48 -15.41
CA LYS A 32 -3.09 -12.64 -15.34
C LYS A 32 -2.39 -11.27 -15.29
N PRO A 33 -1.22 -11.16 -14.63
CA PRO A 33 -0.47 -9.91 -14.52
C PRO A 33 -0.20 -9.21 -15.86
N GLU A 34 -0.01 -9.96 -16.95
CA GLU A 34 0.30 -9.44 -18.28
C GLU A 34 -0.73 -8.44 -18.80
N ALA A 35 -1.98 -8.55 -18.35
CA ALA A 35 -3.04 -7.62 -18.73
C ALA A 35 -2.82 -6.18 -18.23
N TYR A 36 -2.00 -6.00 -17.19
CA TYR A 36 -1.76 -4.70 -16.53
C TYR A 36 -0.38 -4.11 -16.82
N LEU A 37 0.58 -4.92 -17.28
CA LEU A 37 1.97 -4.47 -17.50
C LEU A 37 2.10 -3.30 -18.49
N PRO A 38 1.39 -3.27 -19.64
CA PRO A 38 1.51 -2.14 -20.56
C PRO A 38 1.13 -0.81 -19.91
N SER A 39 0.17 -0.82 -18.99
CA SER A 39 -0.34 0.37 -18.32
C SER A 39 0.64 0.97 -17.31
N LEU A 40 1.68 0.24 -16.88
CA LEU A 40 2.77 0.80 -16.09
C LEU A 40 3.58 1.86 -16.87
N GLN A 41 3.59 1.77 -18.20
CA GLN A 41 4.29 2.71 -19.09
C GLN A 41 3.38 3.84 -19.59
N SER A 42 2.15 3.95 -19.06
CA SER A 42 1.23 5.04 -19.42
C SER A 42 1.82 6.40 -19.07
N LYS A 43 1.50 7.42 -19.89
CA LYS A 43 1.80 8.83 -19.57
C LYS A 43 0.86 9.39 -18.49
N ASP A 44 -0.30 8.77 -18.31
CA ASP A 44 -1.26 9.15 -17.28
C ASP A 44 -0.91 8.49 -15.94
N ARG A 45 -0.67 9.31 -14.92
CA ARG A 45 -0.30 8.86 -13.58
C ARG A 45 -1.37 7.98 -12.96
N THR A 46 -2.65 8.30 -13.16
CA THR A 46 -3.77 7.52 -12.61
C THR A 46 -3.73 6.09 -13.15
N THR A 47 -3.52 5.94 -14.45
CA THR A 47 -3.37 4.65 -15.13
C THR A 47 -2.18 3.85 -14.58
N GLN A 48 -1.01 4.49 -14.41
CA GLN A 48 0.17 3.83 -13.84
C GLN A 48 -0.11 3.30 -12.42
N VAL A 49 -0.72 4.13 -11.57
CA VAL A 49 -1.04 3.77 -10.18
C VAL A 49 -2.03 2.61 -10.16
N VAL A 50 -3.14 2.69 -10.89
CA VAL A 50 -4.14 1.61 -10.92
C VAL A 50 -3.55 0.30 -11.43
N ALA A 51 -2.65 0.35 -12.42
CA ALA A 51 -1.92 -0.82 -12.89
C ALA A 51 -1.03 -1.42 -11.80
N ALA A 52 -0.25 -0.59 -11.09
CA ALA A 52 0.60 -1.05 -10.00
C ALA A 52 -0.21 -1.63 -8.83
N LEU A 53 -1.34 -1.02 -8.47
CA LEU A 53 -2.26 -1.52 -7.44
C LEU A 53 -2.90 -2.86 -7.84
N ALA A 54 -3.20 -3.06 -9.12
CA ALA A 54 -3.72 -4.32 -9.64
C ALA A 54 -2.64 -5.42 -9.64
N LEU A 55 -1.44 -5.11 -10.11
CA LEU A 55 -0.29 -6.03 -10.04
C LEU A 55 0.03 -6.40 -8.60
N ALA A 56 -0.05 -5.43 -7.67
CA ALA A 56 0.08 -5.72 -6.26
C ALA A 56 -0.93 -6.77 -5.84
N ARG A 57 -2.22 -6.62 -6.15
CA ARG A 57 -3.29 -7.62 -5.87
C ARG A 57 -2.96 -9.03 -6.36
N LEU A 58 -2.21 -9.14 -7.45
CA LEU A 58 -1.71 -10.40 -8.03
C LEU A 58 -0.38 -10.89 -7.45
N ASN A 59 0.14 -10.23 -6.41
CA ASN A 59 1.46 -10.44 -5.79
C ASN A 59 2.61 -10.25 -6.79
N ASP A 60 2.44 -9.35 -7.76
CA ASP A 60 3.43 -9.03 -8.78
C ASP A 60 4.12 -7.70 -8.46
N GLY A 61 5.44 -7.75 -8.23
CA GLY A 61 6.25 -6.60 -7.82
C GLY A 61 6.69 -5.66 -8.94
N ARG A 62 6.31 -5.89 -10.21
CA ARG A 62 6.79 -5.07 -11.34
C ARG A 62 6.31 -3.62 -11.29
N GLY A 63 5.27 -3.32 -10.52
CA GLY A 63 4.80 -1.96 -10.25
C GLY A 63 5.37 -1.32 -8.97
N LEU A 64 6.38 -1.92 -8.32
CA LEU A 64 6.80 -1.50 -6.99
C LEU A 64 7.21 -0.03 -6.89
N ASP A 65 8.02 0.47 -7.82
CA ASP A 65 8.53 1.85 -7.76
C ASP A 65 7.37 2.87 -7.83
N ILE A 66 6.31 2.54 -8.58
CA ILE A 66 5.08 3.34 -8.63
C ILE A 66 4.37 3.35 -7.27
N LEU A 67 4.31 2.21 -6.57
CA LEU A 67 3.69 2.10 -5.24
C LEU A 67 4.51 2.81 -4.16
N LEU A 68 5.84 2.78 -4.26
CA LEU A 68 6.72 3.53 -3.34
C LEU A 68 6.46 5.03 -3.43
N ALA A 69 6.24 5.55 -4.65
CA ALA A 69 5.82 6.94 -4.83
C ALA A 69 4.43 7.23 -4.22
N GLU A 70 3.50 6.28 -4.28
CA GLU A 70 2.17 6.44 -3.68
C GLU A 70 2.19 6.49 -2.14
N ILE A 71 3.17 5.86 -1.48
CA ILE A 71 3.35 5.99 -0.02
C ILE A 71 3.61 7.45 0.39
N ALA A 72 4.15 8.28 -0.52
CA ALA A 72 4.40 9.71 -0.31
C ALA A 72 3.36 10.62 -0.98
N ASN A 73 2.22 10.08 -1.42
CA ASN A 73 1.18 10.86 -2.10
C ASN A 73 0.65 12.02 -1.23
N PRO A 74 0.35 13.21 -1.80
CA PRO A 74 -0.24 14.31 -1.05
C PRO A 74 -1.55 13.95 -0.32
N LEU A 75 -2.34 13.03 -0.89
CA LEU A 75 -3.60 12.58 -0.32
C LEU A 75 -3.39 11.40 0.64
N GLY A 76 -3.83 11.54 1.89
CA GLY A 76 -3.67 10.50 2.92
C GLY A 76 -4.29 9.16 2.53
N ILE A 77 -5.44 9.19 1.84
CA ILE A 77 -6.10 7.96 1.37
C ILE A 77 -5.25 7.17 0.36
N GLU A 78 -4.52 7.85 -0.51
CA GLU A 78 -3.64 7.21 -1.48
C GLU A 78 -2.35 6.70 -0.81
N ARG A 79 -1.83 7.42 0.21
CA ARG A 79 -0.73 6.91 1.05
C ARG A 79 -1.09 5.59 1.72
N ILE A 80 -2.30 5.50 2.28
CA ILE A 80 -2.81 4.26 2.89
C ILE A 80 -2.86 3.12 1.86
N GLU A 81 -3.40 3.37 0.66
CA GLU A 81 -3.48 2.35 -0.39
C GLU A 81 -2.08 1.94 -0.89
N GLY A 82 -1.14 2.89 -0.98
CA GLY A 82 0.27 2.65 -1.31
C GLY A 82 0.93 1.70 -0.31
N VAL A 83 0.81 1.98 1.00
CA VAL A 83 1.35 1.11 2.06
C VAL A 83 0.72 -0.28 2.00
N LYS A 84 -0.62 -0.37 1.93
CA LYS A 84 -1.33 -1.67 1.87
C LYS A 84 -0.89 -2.50 0.69
N SER A 85 -0.72 -1.88 -0.47
CA SER A 85 -0.36 -2.58 -1.71
C SER A 85 1.09 -3.01 -1.71
N ALA A 86 2.01 -2.14 -1.26
CA ALA A 86 3.44 -2.43 -1.16
C ALA A 86 3.72 -3.61 -0.22
N VAL A 87 3.04 -3.70 0.94
CA VAL A 87 3.19 -4.81 1.89
C VAL A 87 2.88 -6.16 1.27
N ARG A 88 1.89 -6.22 0.37
CA ARG A 88 1.50 -7.47 -0.27
C ARG A 88 2.58 -8.03 -1.19
N ILE A 89 3.43 -7.18 -1.75
CA ILE A 89 4.57 -7.59 -2.58
C ILE A 89 5.62 -8.33 -1.74
N ARG A 90 5.77 -7.98 -0.45
CA ARG A 90 6.81 -8.49 0.47
C ARG A 90 8.24 -8.29 -0.03
N ASP A 91 8.47 -7.31 -0.90
CA ASP A 91 9.82 -6.90 -1.32
C ASP A 91 10.44 -6.02 -0.21
N PRO A 92 11.63 -6.36 0.33
CA PRO A 92 12.29 -5.58 1.37
C PRO A 92 12.55 -4.11 1.01
N ARG A 93 12.58 -3.76 -0.28
CA ARG A 93 12.71 -2.36 -0.75
C ARG A 93 11.59 -1.44 -0.25
N VAL A 94 10.46 -1.99 0.22
CA VAL A 94 9.38 -1.19 0.83
C VAL A 94 9.71 -0.66 2.21
N LEU A 95 10.63 -1.31 2.94
CA LEU A 95 10.86 -1.04 4.36
C LEU A 95 11.23 0.42 4.64
N PRO A 96 12.16 1.08 3.91
CA PRO A 96 12.49 2.48 4.17
C PRO A 96 11.28 3.41 4.06
N ALA A 97 10.45 3.24 3.02
CA ALA A 97 9.27 4.07 2.80
C ALA A 97 8.22 3.86 3.90
N VAL A 98 7.94 2.60 4.25
CA VAL A 98 6.97 2.26 5.30
C VAL A 98 7.45 2.74 6.69
N ARG A 99 8.74 2.62 7.00
CA ARG A 99 9.33 3.17 8.24
C ARG A 99 9.10 4.67 8.34
N SER A 100 9.37 5.41 7.27
CA SER A 100 9.11 6.86 7.22
C SER A 100 7.63 7.19 7.47
N ALA A 101 6.72 6.40 6.90
CA ALA A 101 5.27 6.61 7.03
C ALA A 101 4.70 6.34 8.44
N THR A 102 5.47 5.75 9.37
CA THR A 102 5.08 5.66 10.79
C THR A 102 5.07 7.02 11.51
N ALA A 103 5.70 8.03 10.93
CA ALA A 103 5.71 9.41 11.43
C ALA A 103 4.80 10.34 10.61
N ASP A 104 3.91 9.79 9.77
CA ASP A 104 2.98 10.57 8.95
C ASP A 104 2.06 11.47 9.80
N ALA A 105 1.68 12.62 9.26
CA ALA A 105 0.75 13.53 9.91
C ALA A 105 -0.63 12.90 10.15
N ASP A 106 -1.10 12.05 9.22
CA ASP A 106 -2.35 11.32 9.31
C ASP A 106 -2.19 10.07 10.23
N PRO A 107 -2.92 9.99 11.36
CA PRO A 107 -2.89 8.82 12.23
C PRO A 107 -3.21 7.50 11.54
N GLN A 108 -4.08 7.51 10.52
CA GLN A 108 -4.45 6.30 9.80
C GLN A 108 -3.28 5.77 8.95
N VAL A 109 -2.47 6.67 8.37
CA VAL A 109 -1.24 6.30 7.66
C VAL A 109 -0.22 5.71 8.65
N ARG A 110 -0.09 6.27 9.85
CA ARG A 110 0.78 5.71 10.90
C ARG A 110 0.34 4.31 11.31
N VAL A 111 -0.95 4.11 11.55
CA VAL A 111 -1.54 2.80 11.92
C VAL A 111 -1.21 1.75 10.85
N VAL A 112 -1.53 2.02 9.59
CA VAL A 112 -1.30 1.03 8.52
C VAL A 112 0.19 0.75 8.32
N SER A 113 1.04 1.74 8.53
CA SER A 113 2.50 1.59 8.42
C SER A 113 3.09 0.74 9.55
N LEU A 114 2.61 0.90 10.79
CA LEU A 114 3.04 0.05 11.90
C LEU A 114 2.63 -1.42 11.69
N ILE A 115 1.39 -1.66 11.29
CA ILE A 115 0.91 -3.01 10.96
C ILE A 115 1.70 -3.60 9.79
N ALA A 116 1.98 -2.80 8.76
CA ALA A 116 2.80 -3.17 7.62
C ALA A 116 4.19 -3.68 8.04
N LEU A 117 4.91 -2.94 8.89
CA LEU A 117 6.22 -3.35 9.39
C LEU A 117 6.15 -4.66 10.21
N GLY A 118 5.09 -4.84 11.00
CA GLY A 118 4.84 -6.10 11.70
C GLY A 118 4.64 -7.29 10.74
N LEU A 119 3.84 -7.11 9.68
CA LEU A 119 3.60 -8.14 8.65
C LEU A 119 4.86 -8.47 7.81
N LEU A 120 5.69 -7.46 7.57
CA LEU A 120 6.99 -7.59 6.90
C LEU A 120 8.09 -8.13 7.81
N ARG A 121 7.79 -8.37 9.09
CA ARG A 121 8.72 -8.89 10.10
C ARG A 121 9.95 -8.00 10.27
N ASP A 122 9.76 -6.70 10.20
CA ASP A 122 10.84 -5.72 10.33
C ASP A 122 11.30 -5.54 11.79
N LYS A 123 12.25 -6.39 12.20
CA LYS A 123 12.81 -6.36 13.56
C LYS A 123 13.58 -5.09 13.87
N GLU A 124 14.12 -4.39 12.86
CA GLU A 124 14.86 -3.13 13.06
C GLU A 124 13.94 -2.02 13.59
N SER A 125 12.63 -2.10 13.29
CA SER A 125 11.63 -1.14 13.78
C SER A 125 11.10 -1.45 15.18
N ALA A 126 11.52 -2.55 15.82
CA ALA A 126 11.01 -2.92 17.15
C ALA A 126 11.26 -1.84 18.23
N PRO A 127 12.44 -1.17 18.32
CA PRO A 127 12.64 -0.09 19.28
C PRO A 127 11.69 1.10 19.06
N LEU A 128 11.45 1.46 17.80
CA LEU A 128 10.52 2.52 17.41
C LEU A 128 9.08 2.16 17.82
N MET A 129 8.63 0.94 17.51
CA MET A 129 7.29 0.46 17.89
C MET A 129 7.11 0.45 19.41
N LYS A 130 8.12 0.03 20.18
CA LYS A 130 8.08 0.09 21.65
C LYS A 130 7.86 1.52 22.14
N LYS A 131 8.67 2.46 21.63
CA LYS A 131 8.55 3.88 21.96
C LYS A 131 7.13 4.41 21.68
N ILE A 132 6.60 4.16 20.49
CA ILE A 132 5.25 4.60 20.07
C ILE A 132 4.17 3.97 20.96
N SER A 133 4.27 2.68 21.27
CA SER A 133 3.27 1.97 22.08
C SER A 133 3.13 2.53 23.50
N SER A 134 4.21 3.09 24.06
CA SER A 134 4.25 3.70 25.39
C SER A 134 4.05 5.22 25.40
N ASP A 135 4.03 5.87 24.24
CA ASP A 135 3.95 7.32 24.12
C ASP A 135 2.50 7.80 24.28
N SER A 136 2.16 8.32 25.47
CA SER A 136 0.81 8.81 25.79
C SER A 136 0.35 9.97 24.91
N SER A 137 1.26 10.69 24.23
CA SER A 137 0.92 11.77 23.30
C SER A 137 0.47 11.26 21.93
N SER A 138 0.84 10.03 21.55
CA SER A 138 0.38 9.40 20.32
C SER A 138 -1.10 8.97 20.43
N PRO A 139 -1.93 9.08 19.37
CA PRO A 139 -3.31 8.60 19.40
C PRO A 139 -3.42 7.13 19.78
N GLN A 140 -4.51 6.76 20.46
CA GLN A 140 -4.68 5.42 21.03
C GLN A 140 -4.55 4.32 19.98
N GLU A 141 -5.16 4.50 18.81
CA GLU A 141 -5.12 3.57 17.69
C GLU A 141 -3.68 3.36 17.16
N VAL A 142 -2.84 4.40 17.18
CA VAL A 142 -1.44 4.32 16.77
C VAL A 142 -0.63 3.51 17.79
N ARG A 143 -0.86 3.74 19.10
CA ARG A 143 -0.22 2.96 20.16
C ARG A 143 -0.59 1.48 20.08
N LEU A 144 -1.88 1.19 19.88
CA LEU A 144 -2.39 -0.18 19.72
C LEU A 144 -1.80 -0.86 18.48
N ALA A 145 -1.69 -0.14 17.35
CA ALA A 145 -1.05 -0.66 16.15
C ALA A 145 0.43 -0.99 16.37
N ALA A 146 1.16 -0.15 17.11
CA ALA A 146 2.56 -0.40 17.45
C ALA A 146 2.72 -1.64 18.36
N GLY A 147 1.86 -1.77 19.38
CA GLY A 147 1.80 -2.98 20.21
C GLY A 147 1.50 -4.23 19.39
N LYS A 148 0.52 -4.13 18.48
CA LYS A 148 0.18 -5.25 17.58
C LYS A 148 1.33 -5.62 16.65
N ALA A 149 2.06 -4.65 16.13
CA ALA A 149 3.22 -4.89 15.30
C ALA A 149 4.32 -5.65 16.07
N LEU A 150 4.56 -5.31 17.34
CA LEU A 150 5.50 -6.03 18.21
C LEU A 150 5.07 -7.48 18.49
N GLU A 151 3.77 -7.72 18.70
CA GLU A 151 3.23 -9.07 18.81
C GLU A 151 3.52 -9.87 17.53
N LEU A 152 3.26 -9.27 16.35
CA LEU A 152 3.56 -9.89 15.06
C LEU A 152 5.05 -10.21 14.93
N LEU A 153 5.97 -9.40 15.45
CA LEU A 153 7.41 -9.73 15.42
C LEU A 153 7.79 -10.91 16.33
N SER A 154 7.00 -11.15 17.38
CA SER A 154 7.28 -12.16 18.40
C SER A 154 6.70 -13.54 18.05
N GLN A 155 5.71 -13.59 17.16
CA GLN A 155 5.18 -14.85 16.65
C GLN A 155 6.23 -15.58 15.80
N PRO A 156 6.34 -16.92 15.87
CA PRO A 156 7.14 -17.67 14.91
C PRO A 156 6.68 -17.35 13.48
N ALA A 157 7.60 -17.42 12.51
CA ALA A 157 7.19 -17.38 11.11
C ALA A 157 6.37 -18.64 10.83
N ASP A 158 5.17 -18.50 10.26
CA ASP A 158 4.42 -19.65 9.74
C ASP A 158 5.34 -20.36 8.73
N ARG A 159 5.62 -21.65 9.00
CA ARG A 159 6.48 -22.52 8.20
C ARG A 159 5.79 -22.93 6.90
#